data_AF-A0A1E5CL78-F1
#
_entry.id   AF-A0A1E5CL78-F1
#
_cell.length_a   1.000
_cell.length_b   1.000
_cell.length_c   1.000
_cell.angle_alpha   90.00
_cell.angle_beta   90.00
_cell.angle_gamma   90.00
#
_symmetry.space_group_name_H-M   'P 1'
#
loop_
_entity.id
_entity.type
_entity.pdbx_description
1 polymer ?
#
loop_
_entity_poly.entity_id
_entity_poly.type
_entity_poly.pdbx_seq_one_letter_code
_entity_poly.pdbx_strand_id
1 'polypeptide(L)' 'MTSPYANGEIYYDNEPNVGVNAYFSWGHHFFACMSDFRAHVELSQAPNSYELIEITDDNYRSLCRIGVFAHVC' A
#
# COMPACT_ATOMS: atom_id res chain seq x y z
N MET A 1 -1.13 -19.26 -6.65
CA MET A 1 -0.80 -18.22 -5.64
C MET A 1 -1.94 -17.24 -5.66
N THR A 2 -2.65 -17.07 -4.54
CA THR A 2 -3.65 -16.02 -4.37
C THR A 2 -2.94 -14.68 -4.32
N SER A 3 -3.46 -13.66 -5.00
CA SER A 3 -2.94 -12.28 -4.90
C SER A 3 -2.89 -11.86 -3.43
N PRO A 4 -1.79 -11.24 -2.95
CA PRO A 4 -1.76 -10.69 -1.58
C PRO A 4 -2.64 -9.46 -1.41
N TYR A 5 -3.37 -9.05 -2.45
CA TYR A 5 -4.27 -7.89 -2.49
C TYR A 5 -5.73 -8.34 -2.61
N ALA A 6 -6.16 -9.24 -1.73
CA ALA A 6 -7.38 -10.04 -1.93
C ALA A 6 -8.67 -9.21 -1.95
N ASN A 7 -8.69 -8.03 -1.35
CA ASN A 7 -9.87 -7.16 -1.22
C ASN A 7 -9.61 -5.69 -1.57
N GLY A 8 -8.74 -5.41 -2.56
CA GLY A 8 -8.35 -4.03 -2.85
C GLY A 8 -7.51 -3.41 -1.74
N GLU A 9 -6.79 -4.26 -0.99
CA GLU A 9 -5.83 -3.83 0.02
C GLU A 9 -4.75 -2.96 -0.63
N ILE A 10 -4.37 -1.89 0.07
CA ILE A 10 -3.28 -1.00 -0.32
C ILE A 10 -2.39 -0.90 0.91
N TYR A 11 -1.17 -1.42 0.80
CA TYR A 11 -0.21 -1.36 1.88
C TYR A 11 0.59 -0.08 1.78
N TYR A 12 0.81 0.61 2.88
CA TYR A 12 1.60 1.85 2.86
C TYR A 12 2.53 1.94 4.06
N ASP A 13 3.70 2.50 3.86
CA ASP A 13 4.63 2.90 4.90
C ASP A 13 4.71 4.43 4.92
N ASN A 14 4.27 5.05 6.01
CA ASN A 14 4.23 6.50 6.15
C ASN A 14 5.37 6.98 7.03
N GLU A 15 6.37 7.58 6.40
CA GLU A 15 7.49 8.22 7.07
C GLU A 15 7.26 9.75 7.08
N PRO A 16 6.84 10.37 8.21
CA PRO A 16 6.33 11.76 8.23
C PRO A 16 7.27 12.84 7.69
N ASN A 17 8.58 12.56 7.61
CA ASN A 17 9.60 13.47 7.10
C ASN A 17 10.21 13.06 5.76
N VAL A 18 9.74 11.96 5.16
CA VAL A 18 10.27 11.40 3.91
C VAL A 18 9.16 11.32 2.87
N GLY A 19 8.04 10.68 3.20
CA GLY A 19 6.90 10.49 2.31
C GLY A 19 6.17 9.18 2.61
N VAL A 20 5.36 8.73 1.66
CA VAL A 20 4.58 7.50 1.76
C VAL A 20 4.99 6.53 0.65
N ASN A 21 5.48 5.36 1.04
CA ASN A 21 5.70 4.24 0.13
C ASN A 21 4.44 3.37 0.09
N ALA A 22 3.70 3.39 -1.02
CA ALA A 22 2.47 2.63 -1.18
C ALA A 22 2.64 1.47 -2.17
N TYR A 23 1.98 0.35 -1.87
CA TYR A 23 1.99 -0.89 -2.64
C TYR A 23 0.56 -1.26 -3.01
N PHE A 24 0.31 -1.34 -4.30
CA PHE A 24 -0.96 -1.67 -4.92
C PHE A 24 -0.86 -3.03 -5.62
N SER A 25 -2.01 -3.61 -5.93
CA SER A 25 -2.09 -4.85 -6.72
C SER A 25 -1.43 -4.76 -8.10
N TRP A 26 -1.27 -3.56 -8.62
CA TRP A 26 -0.67 -3.28 -9.92
C TRP A 26 0.77 -2.76 -9.84
N GLY A 27 1.29 -2.43 -8.65
CA GLY A 27 2.65 -1.92 -8.52
C GLY A 27 2.88 -1.04 -7.29
N HIS A 28 4.06 -0.42 -7.23
CA HIS A 28 4.49 0.48 -6.16
C HIS A 28 4.39 1.94 -6.62
N HIS A 29 4.08 2.84 -5.68
CA HIS A 29 4.14 4.27 -5.90
C HIS A 29 4.60 5.01 -4.63
N PHE A 30 5.43 6.03 -4.82
CA PHE A 30 5.85 6.93 -3.75
C PHE A 30 5.06 8.24 -3.81
N PHE A 31 4.59 8.72 -2.66
CA PHE A 31 3.91 10.00 -2.52
C PHE A 31 4.70 10.91 -1.57
N ALA A 32 4.79 12.20 -1.89
CA ALA A 32 5.54 13.16 -1.08
C ALA A 32 4.92 13.37 0.31
N CYS A 33 3.62 13.16 0.46
CA CYS A 33 2.93 13.26 1.75
C CYS A 33 1.67 12.40 1.81
N MET A 34 1.16 12.18 3.02
CA MET A 34 -0.06 11.40 3.27
C MET A 34 -1.31 11.99 2.61
N SER A 35 -1.38 13.33 2.48
CA SER A 35 -2.51 14.00 1.82
C SER A 35 -2.58 13.67 0.33
N ASP A 36 -1.44 13.67 -0.37
CA ASP A 36 -1.38 13.32 -1.80
C ASP A 36 -1.75 11.85 -2.02
N PHE A 37 -1.23 10.97 -1.17
CA PHE A 37 -1.57 9.55 -1.20
C PHE A 37 -3.09 9.32 -1.03
N ARG A 38 -3.70 9.93 0.00
CA ARG A 38 -5.15 9.78 0.24
C ARG A 38 -5.98 10.31 -0.92
N ALA A 39 -5.64 11.50 -1.44
CA ALA A 39 -6.32 12.07 -2.59
C ALA A 39 -6.22 11.16 -3.83
N HIS A 40 -5.05 10.56 -4.08
CA HIS A 40 -4.87 9.60 -5.16
C HIS A 40 -5.77 8.36 -5.00
N VAL A 41 -5.84 7.78 -3.80
CA VAL A 41 -6.66 6.60 -3.54
C VAL A 41 -8.15 6.93 -3.67
N GLU A 42 -8.61 8.05 -3.11
CA GLU A 42 -10.01 8.50 -3.19
C GLU A 42 -10.47 8.78 -4.63
N LEU A 43 -9.56 9.23 -5.52
CA LEU A 43 -9.86 9.47 -6.93
C LEU A 43 -9.80 8.21 -7.78
N SER A 44 -8.96 7.24 -7.42
CA SER A 44 -8.70 6.04 -8.23
C SER A 44 -9.56 4.83 -7.85
N GLN A 45 -10.06 4.78 -6.62
CA GLN A 45 -10.84 3.65 -6.10
C GLN A 45 -12.30 4.03 -5.88
N ALA A 46 -13.19 3.04 -6.02
CA ALA A 46 -14.58 3.25 -5.65
C ALA A 46 -14.71 3.39 -4.12
N PRO A 47 -15.67 4.17 -3.61
CA PRO A 47 -15.92 4.25 -2.18
C PRO A 47 -16.18 2.86 -1.58
N ASN A 48 -15.52 2.55 -0.47
CA ASN A 48 -15.61 1.27 0.24
C ASN A 48 -15.11 0.04 -0.55
N SER A 49 -14.33 0.22 -1.62
CA SER A 49 -13.75 -0.90 -2.39
C SER A 49 -12.30 -1.21 -2.04
N TYR A 50 -11.74 -0.56 -1.02
CA TYR A 50 -10.33 -0.69 -0.65
C TYR A 50 -10.16 -0.65 0.86
N GLU A 51 -9.03 -1.20 1.32
CA GLU A 51 -8.57 -1.13 2.70
C GLU A 51 -7.14 -0.59 2.72
N LEU A 52 -6.89 0.43 3.53
CA LEU A 52 -5.53 0.95 3.75
C LEU A 52 -4.90 0.22 4.93
N ILE A 53 -3.78 -0.45 4.68
CA ILE A 53 -3.06 -1.21 5.71
C ILE A 53 -1.68 -0.57 5.89
N GLU A 54 -1.44 -0.02 7.06
CA GLU A 54 -0.12 0.52 7.40
C GLU A 54 0.88 -0.62 7.60
N ILE A 55 2.05 -0.50 6.99
CA ILE A 55 3.17 -1.40 7.18
C ILE A 55 3.83 -1.03 8.51
N THR A 56 3.96 -2.01 9.38
CA THR A 56 4.59 -1.86 10.69
C THR A 56 5.58 -2.99 10.91
N ASP A 57 6.47 -2.85 11.89
CA ASP A 57 7.41 -3.92 12.26
C ASP A 57 6.70 -5.25 12.56
N ASP A 58 5.50 -5.18 13.12
CA ASP A 58 4.70 -6.34 13.51
C ASP A 58 4.18 -7.12 12.30
N ASN A 59 3.76 -6.44 11.22
CA ASN A 59 3.19 -7.08 10.04
C ASN A 59 4.22 -7.30 8.92
N TYR A 60 5.35 -6.60 8.94
CA TYR A 60 6.37 -6.60 7.88
C TYR A 60 6.78 -8.02 7.45
N ARG A 61 7.13 -8.89 8.41
CA ARG A 61 7.55 -10.27 8.11
C ARG A 61 6.45 -11.09 7.43
N SER A 62 5.19 -10.85 7.79
CA SER A 62 4.04 -11.51 7.16
C SER A 62 3.82 -11.00 5.75
N LEU A 63 3.92 -9.68 5.54
CA LEU A 63 3.81 -9.04 4.22
C LEU A 63 4.91 -9.52 3.25
N CYS A 64 6.15 -9.69 3.73
CA CYS A 64 7.22 -10.29 2.94
C CYS A 64 6.88 -11.72 2.49
N ARG A 65 6.29 -12.54 3.37
CA ARG A 65 5.97 -13.95 3.08
C ARG A 65 4.86 -14.10 2.04
N ILE A 66 3.90 -13.20 2.03
CA ILE A 66 2.81 -13.20 1.04
C ILE A 66 3.17 -12.47 -0.26
N GLY A 67 4.35 -11.85 -0.32
CA GLY A 67 4.89 -11.26 -1.54
C GLY A 67 4.35 -9.86 -1.86
N VAL A 68 3.92 -9.06 -0.89
CA VAL A 68 3.51 -7.66 -1.12
C VAL A 68 4.60 -6.87 -1.86
N PHE A 69 5.85 -7.09 -1.48
CA PHE A 69 7.01 -6.40 -2.05
C PHE A 69 7.61 -7.08 -3.29
N ALA A 70 7.00 -8.16 -3.79
CA ALA A 70 7.57 -8.94 -4.89
C ALA A 70 7.57 -8.22 -6.25
N HIS A 71 6.81 -7.12 -6.37
CA HIS A 71 6.72 -6.29 -7.57
C HIS A 71 7.63 -5.05 -7.54
N VAL A 72 8.54 -4.96 -6.57
CA VAL A 72 9.57 -3.93 -6.50
C VAL A 72 10.79 -4.42 -7.28
N CYS A 73 10.90 -4.02 -8.54
CA CYS A 73 12.06 -4.23 -9.39
C CYS A 73 12.73 -2.89 -9.69
#